data_AF-A0A7C7VIJ0-F1
#
_entry.id   AF-A0A7C7VIJ0-F1
#
_cell.length_a   1.000
_cell.length_b   1.000
_cell.length_c   1.000
_cell.angle_alpha   90.00
_cell.angle_beta   90.00
_cell.angle_gamma   90.00
#
_symmetry.space_group_name_H-M   'P 1'
#
loop_
_entity.id
_entity.type
_entity.pdbx_description
1 polymer ?
#
loop_
_entity_poly.entity_id
_entity_poly.type
_entity_poly.pdbx_seq_one_letter_code
_entity_poly.pdbx_strand_id
1 'polypeptide(L)'
;MMQDRLAVIFDMDGVLVDSYYAHLRSWQEVAAKEGRQISEAEFASQFGRTSREIIADWGVAYSEEKIAALDEQKEAAFRRILAADFPVMPGAMALLRALNEAGFALAVG
;
A
#
# COMPACT_ATOMS: atom_id res chain seq x y z
N MET A 1 -2.51 -40.17 -9.61
CA MET A 1 -1.78 -39.08 -10.29
C MET A 1 -2.09 -37.81 -9.54
N MET A 2 -1.07 -37.10 -9.05
CA MET A 2 -1.25 -35.75 -8.51
C MET A 2 -1.63 -34.87 -9.70
N GLN A 3 -2.83 -34.27 -9.68
CA GLN A 3 -3.15 -33.23 -10.67
C GLN A 3 -2.30 -32.01 -10.34
N ASP A 4 -1.62 -31.45 -11.34
CA ASP A 4 -0.89 -30.20 -11.17
C ASP A 4 -1.89 -29.11 -10.80
N ARG A 5 -1.80 -28.65 -9.55
CA ARG A 5 -2.66 -27.58 -9.03
C ARG A 5 -2.11 -26.25 -9.49
N LEU A 6 -2.86 -25.56 -10.35
CA LEU A 6 -2.53 -24.19 -10.75
C LEU A 6 -2.70 -23.23 -9.57
N ALA A 7 -1.90 -22.15 -9.58
CA ALA A 7 -1.93 -21.12 -8.54
C ALA A 7 -2.03 -19.72 -9.15
N VAL A 8 -2.67 -18.81 -8.42
CA VAL A 8 -2.70 -17.37 -8.73
C VAL A 8 -2.12 -16.61 -7.53
N ILE A 9 -1.13 -15.78 -7.78
CA ILE A 9 -0.52 -14.89 -6.79
C ILE A 9 -1.01 -13.48 -7.08
N PHE A 10 -1.58 -12.83 -6.07
CA PHE A 10 -2.10 -11.48 -6.15
C PHE A 10 -1.16 -10.50 -5.45
N ASP A 11 -1.01 -9.33 -6.04
CA ASP A 11 -0.63 -8.14 -5.26
C ASP A 11 -1.84 -7.67 -4.43
N MET A 12 -1.61 -6.91 -3.37
CA MET A 12 -2.66 -6.34 -2.52
C MET A 12 -3.09 -4.95 -3.02
N ASP A 13 -2.13 -4.04 -3.09
CA ASP A 13 -2.37 -2.61 -3.30
C ASP A 13 -2.70 -2.32 -4.76
N GLY A 14 -3.86 -1.71 -5.01
CA GLY A 14 -4.33 -1.44 -6.38
C GLY A 14 -4.81 -2.69 -7.14
N VAL A 15 -4.82 -3.87 -6.52
CA VAL A 15 -5.32 -5.13 -7.12
C VAL A 15 -6.47 -5.73 -6.33
N LEU A 16 -6.28 -6.00 -5.03
CA LEU A 16 -7.33 -6.51 -4.15
C LEU A 16 -8.00 -5.38 -3.36
N VAL A 17 -7.26 -4.32 -3.07
CA VAL A 17 -7.71 -3.17 -2.26
C VAL A 17 -7.38 -1.87 -3.00
N ASP A 18 -8.33 -0.95 -3.07
CA ASP A 18 -8.08 0.41 -3.57
C ASP A 18 -7.44 1.28 -2.47
N SER A 19 -6.17 0.99 -2.18
CA SER A 19 -5.43 1.61 -1.09
C SER A 19 -4.73 2.93 -1.49
N TYR A 20 -4.87 3.38 -2.74
CA TYR A 20 -4.15 4.54 -3.26
C TYR A 20 -4.35 5.80 -2.42
N TYR A 21 -5.61 6.14 -2.13
CA TYR A 21 -5.93 7.32 -1.33
C TYR A 21 -5.49 7.18 0.13
N ALA A 22 -5.52 5.97 0.69
CA ALA A 22 -5.01 5.74 2.04
C ALA A 22 -3.49 6.00 2.10
N HIS A 23 -2.73 5.55 1.10
CA HIS A 23 -1.31 5.88 1.00
C HIS A 23 -1.07 7.38 0.83
N LEU A 24 -1.75 8.05 -0.12
CA LEU A 24 -1.62 9.49 -0.32
C LEU A 24 -1.87 10.26 0.98
N ARG A 25 -2.97 9.97 1.66
CA ARG A 25 -3.36 10.66 2.91
C ARG A 25 -2.37 10.39 4.04
N SER A 26 -1.91 9.15 4.20
CA SER A 26 -0.91 8.82 5.23
C SER A 26 0.39 9.60 5.04
N TRP A 27 0.86 9.76 3.79
CA TRP A 27 2.02 10.58 3.47
C TRP A 27 1.78 12.06 3.71
N GLN A 28 0.63 12.59 3.31
CA GLN A 28 0.27 13.98 3.57
C GLN A 28 0.25 14.30 5.08
N GLU A 29 -0.28 13.39 5.91
CA GLU A 29 -0.32 13.57 7.36
C GLU A 29 1.09 13.59 7.98
N VAL A 30 1.98 12.69 7.57
CA VAL A 30 3.35 12.65 8.11
C VAL A 30 4.17 13.84 7.61
N ALA A 31 4.10 14.15 6.32
CA ALA A 31 4.80 15.29 5.74
C ALA A 31 4.38 16.62 6.39
N ALA A 32 3.09 16.79 6.68
CA ALA A 32 2.58 18.01 7.33
C ALA A 32 3.20 18.24 8.72
N LYS A 33 3.49 17.17 9.47
CA LYS A 33 4.18 17.26 10.78
C LYS A 33 5.63 17.72 10.65
N GLU A 34 6.25 17.46 9.50
CA GLU A 34 7.60 17.93 9.16
C GLU A 34 7.57 19.29 8.43
N GLY A 35 6.40 19.96 8.37
CA GLY A 35 6.25 21.26 7.70
C GLY A 35 6.23 21.19 6.18
N ARG A 36 6.04 20.00 5.59
CA ARG A 36 5.95 19.77 4.15
C ARG A 36 4.51 19.53 3.71
N GLN A 37 4.18 19.96 2.50
CA GLN A 37 2.95 19.56 1.82
C GLN A 37 3.31 18.67 0.63
N ILE A 38 2.60 17.55 0.49
CA ILE A 38 2.75 16.62 -0.64
C ILE A 38 1.49 16.72 -1.50
N SER A 39 1.67 17.09 -2.77
CA SER A 39 0.59 17.07 -3.75
C SER A 39 0.30 15.65 -4.23
N GLU A 40 -0.91 15.41 -4.74
CA GLU A 40 -1.24 14.11 -5.35
C GLU A 40 -0.37 13.79 -6.57
N ALA A 41 -0.05 14.80 -7.39
CA ALA A 41 0.85 14.63 -8.54
C ALA A 41 2.27 14.24 -8.11
N GLU A 42 2.80 14.87 -7.05
CA GLU A 42 4.08 14.53 -6.46
C GLU A 42 4.07 13.09 -5.93
N PHE A 43 3.05 12.74 -5.15
CA PHE A 43 2.87 11.39 -4.62
C PHE A 43 2.75 10.34 -5.74
N ALA A 44 1.95 10.61 -6.77
CA ALA A 44 1.77 9.71 -7.91
C ALA A 44 3.10 9.39 -8.61
N SER A 45 3.99 10.38 -8.73
CA SER A 45 5.33 10.18 -9.33
C SER A 45 6.26 9.30 -8.48
N GLN A 46 5.94 9.11 -7.20
CA GLN A 46 6.71 8.36 -6.23
C GLN A 46 6.02 7.06 -5.78
N PHE A 47 4.79 6.81 -6.24
CA PHE A 47 4.00 5.68 -5.78
C PHE A 47 4.67 4.35 -6.13
N GLY A 48 4.65 3.41 -5.18
CA GLY A 48 5.35 2.11 -5.29
C GLY A 48 6.82 2.14 -4.84
N ARG A 49 7.38 3.31 -4.50
CA ARG A 49 8.72 3.41 -3.90
C ARG A 49 8.68 3.13 -2.41
N THR A 50 9.83 2.77 -1.86
CA THR A 50 9.97 2.57 -0.41
C THR A 50 9.81 3.89 0.34
N SER A 51 9.36 3.83 1.58
CA SER A 51 9.25 5.01 2.45
C SER A 51 10.56 5.76 2.59
N ARG A 52 11.68 5.01 2.65
CA ARG A 52 13.03 5.57 2.69
C ARG A 52 13.34 6.44 1.47
N GLU A 53 13.03 5.95 0.27
CA GLU A 53 13.26 6.69 -0.98
C GLU A 53 12.38 7.94 -1.05
N ILE A 54 11.12 7.84 -0.63
CA ILE A 54 10.19 8.97 -0.59
C ILE A 54 10.71 10.04 0.38
N ILE A 55 11.12 9.65 1.59
CA ILE A 55 11.64 10.57 2.61
C ILE A 55 12.97 11.20 2.16
N ALA A 56 13.84 10.45 1.48
CA ALA A 56 15.11 10.97 0.97
C ALA A 56 14.91 12.12 -0.04
N ASP A 57 13.82 12.08 -0.81
CA ASP A 57 13.47 13.13 -1.79
C ASP A 57 12.89 14.39 -1.13
N TRP A 58 12.70 14.41 0.19
CA TRP A 58 12.21 15.61 0.88
C TRP A 58 13.25 16.73 0.97
N GLY A 59 14.49 16.46 0.56
CA GLY A 59 15.58 17.45 0.55
C GLY A 59 16.15 17.74 1.94
N VAL A 60 15.81 16.91 2.94
CA VAL A 60 16.32 16.97 4.30
C VAL A 60 17.06 15.68 4.60
N ALA A 61 18.31 15.81 5.07
CA ALA A 61 19.08 14.67 5.53
C ALA A 61 18.59 14.25 6.93
N TYR A 62 17.70 13.26 6.96
CA TYR A 62 17.26 12.63 8.20
C TYR A 62 18.21 11.51 8.61
N SER A 63 18.35 11.28 9.93
CA SER A 63 19.03 10.09 10.42
C SER A 63 18.21 8.83 10.15
N GLU A 64 18.85 7.67 10.17
CA GLU A 64 18.19 6.37 10.01
C GLU A 64 17.03 6.18 10.99
N GLU A 65 17.23 6.58 12.25
CA GLU A 65 16.23 6.48 13.30
C GLU A 65 15.03 7.37 13.01
N LYS A 66 15.27 8.57 12.46
CA LYS A 66 14.19 9.48 12.09
C LYS A 66 13.43 8.99 10.85
N ILE A 67 14.10 8.42 9.86
CA ILE A 67 13.45 7.78 8.71
C ILE A 67 12.55 6.64 9.18
N ALA A 68 13.05 5.75 10.05
CA ALA A 68 12.27 4.66 10.61
C ALA A 68 11.05 5.16 11.41
N ALA A 69 11.22 6.22 12.21
CA ALA A 69 10.12 6.82 12.98
C ALA A 69 9.06 7.48 12.07
N LEU A 70 9.46 8.05 10.93
CA LEU A 70 8.53 8.61 9.95
C LEU A 70 7.77 7.52 9.20
N ASP A 71 8.46 6.44 8.83
CA ASP A 71 7.86 5.25 8.22
C ASP A 71 6.82 4.62 9.14
N GLU A 72 7.15 4.41 10.43
CA GLU A 72 6.20 3.88 11.41
C GLU A 72 4.97 4.77 11.58
N GLN A 73 5.16 6.10 11.61
CA GLN A 73 4.04 7.05 11.68
C GLN A 73 3.16 6.99 10.43
N LYS A 74 3.76 6.85 9.25
CA LYS A 74 3.02 6.70 7.99
C LYS A 74 2.22 5.41 8.01
N GLU A 75 2.84 4.31 8.41
CA GLU A 75 2.20 3.00 8.52
C GLU A 75 1.04 2.99 9.52
N ALA A 76 1.19 3.66 10.66
CA ALA A 76 0.11 3.83 11.64
C ALA A 76 -1.05 4.67 11.06
N ALA A 77 -0.74 5.77 10.36
CA ALA A 77 -1.75 6.59 9.69
C ALA A 77 -2.48 5.81 8.59
N PHE A 78 -1.74 5.08 7.76
CA PHE A 78 -2.28 4.21 6.72
C PHE A 78 -3.27 3.19 7.29
N ARG A 79 -2.86 2.41 8.30
CA ARG A 79 -3.74 1.44 8.97
C ARG A 79 -4.99 2.08 9.54
N ARG A 80 -4.85 3.26 10.17
CA ARG A 80 -5.99 3.99 10.74
C ARG A 80 -6.97 4.45 9.66
N ILE A 81 -6.47 4.98 8.53
CA ILE A 81 -7.30 5.46 7.42
C ILE A 81 -8.01 4.27 6.75
N LEU A 82 -7.27 3.21 6.44
CA LEU A 82 -7.81 2.01 5.80
C LEU A 82 -8.79 1.24 6.70
N ALA A 83 -8.64 1.31 8.02
CA ALA A 83 -9.59 0.70 8.95
C ALA A 83 -10.92 1.47 9.04
N ALA A 84 -10.92 2.78 8.73
CA ALA A 84 -12.15 3.57 8.72
C ALA A 84 -12.99 3.31 7.46
N ASP A 85 -12.34 3.01 6.34
CA ASP A 85 -12.95 2.62 5.09
C ASP A 85 -12.00 1.64 4.37
N PHE A 86 -12.42 0.39 4.20
CA PHE A 86 -11.63 -0.69 3.59
C PHE A 86 -12.17 -0.98 2.18
N PRO A 87 -11.68 -0.26 1.15
CA PRO A 87 -12.23 -0.33 -0.19
C PRO A 87 -11.71 -1.57 -0.93
N VAL A 88 -12.49 -2.64 -0.87
CA VAL A 88 -12.19 -3.84 -1.68
C VAL A 88 -12.40 -3.51 -3.16
N MET A 89 -11.47 -3.93 -4.02
CA MET A 89 -11.58 -3.70 -5.46
C MET A 89 -12.85 -4.35 -6.03
N PRO A 90 -13.58 -3.64 -6.93
CA PRO A 90 -14.77 -4.20 -7.56
C PRO A 90 -14.49 -5.54 -8.23
N GLY A 91 -15.24 -6.57 -7.83
CA GLY A 91 -15.09 -7.93 -8.37
C GLY A 91 -13.96 -8.77 -7.76
N ALA A 92 -13.07 -8.21 -6.93
CA ALA A 92 -11.96 -8.96 -6.32
C ALA A 92 -12.48 -10.18 -5.51
N MET A 93 -13.49 -9.97 -4.66
CA MET A 93 -14.09 -11.07 -3.89
C MET A 93 -14.76 -12.11 -4.77
N ALA A 94 -15.38 -11.71 -5.88
CA ALA A 94 -16.03 -12.63 -6.79
C ALA A 94 -15.00 -13.49 -7.54
N LEU A 95 -13.91 -12.87 -8.00
CA LEU A 95 -12.79 -13.55 -8.65
C LEU A 95 -12.10 -14.54 -7.72
N LEU A 96 -11.77 -14.14 -6.48
CA LEU A 96 -11.14 -15.01 -5.50
C LEU A 96 -12.02 -16.24 -5.20
N ARG A 97 -13.34 -16.06 -5.06
CA ARG A 97 -14.27 -17.18 -4.88
C ARG A 97 -14.28 -18.11 -6.09
N ALA A 98 -14.41 -17.57 -7.30
CA ALA A 98 -14.47 -18.37 -8.52
C ALA A 98 -13.18 -19.18 -8.74
N LEU A 99 -12.01 -18.59 -8.49
CA LEU A 99 -10.73 -19.30 -8.60
C LEU A 99 -10.58 -20.40 -7.55
N ASN A 100 -10.98 -20.13 -6.30
CA ASN A 100 -10.96 -21.14 -5.25
C ASN A 100 -11.91 -22.31 -5.56
N GLU A 101 -13.13 -22.01 -6.03
CA GLU A 101 -14.12 -23.02 -6.46
C GLU A 101 -13.62 -23.85 -7.65
N ALA A 102 -12.85 -23.25 -8.56
CA ALA A 102 -12.19 -23.93 -9.67
C ALA A 102 -10.93 -24.73 -9.27
N GLY A 103 -10.55 -24.74 -7.98
CA GLY A 103 -9.46 -25.56 -7.45
C GLY A 103 -8.07 -24.91 -7.47
N PHE A 104 -7.97 -23.63 -7.82
CA PHE A 104 -6.69 -22.92 -7.79
C PHE A 104 -6.17 -22.78 -6.35
N ALA A 105 -4.84 -22.76 -6.18
CA ALA A 105 -4.23 -22.22 -4.97
C ALA A 105 -4.14 -20.69 -5.08
N LEU A 106 -4.42 -19.98 -4.00
CA LEU A 106 -4.37 -18.51 -3.97
C LEU A 106 -3.32 -18.06 -2.95
N ALA A 107 -2.53 -17.06 -3.31
CA ALA A 107 -1.55 -16.43 -2.43
C ALA A 107 -1.52 -14.92 -2.67
N VAL A 108 -0.99 -14.20 -1.69
CA VAL A 108 -0.56 -12.80 -1.85
C VAL A 108 0.97 -12.79 -1.79
N GLY A 109 1.63 -12.02 -2.65
CA GLY A 109 3.09 -12.00 -2.74
C GLY A 109 3.64 -10.76 -3.39
#